data_AF-A0AA88H7Z0-F1
#
_entry.id   AF-A0AA88H7Z0-F1
#
_cell.length_a   1.000
_cell.length_b   1.000
_cell.length_c   1.000
_cell.angle_alpha   90.00
_cell.angle_beta   90.00
_cell.angle_gamma   90.00
#
_symmetry.space_group_name_H-M   'P 1'
#
loop_
_entity.id
_entity.type
_entity.pdbx_description
1 polymer ?
#
loop_
_entity_poly.entity_id
_entity_poly.type
_entity_poly.pdbx_seq_one_letter_code
_entity_poly.pdbx_strand_id
1 'polypeptide(L)' 'VILEDLKMLEVKWEKFSHTSDHFDLCLSFCEKLIKEGKAFADDTEPELMKQEREKKMESKRRNT' A
#
# COMPACT_ATOMS: atom_id res chain seq x y z
N VAL A 1 2.15 22.28 -11.87
CA VAL A 1 0.86 22.28 -11.13
C VAL A 1 1.10 22.27 -9.63
N ILE A 2 1.23 21.13 -8.92
CA ILE A 2 1.26 21.09 -7.44
C ILE A 2 2.33 22.02 -6.80
N LEU A 3 3.59 21.95 -7.25
CA LEU A 3 4.67 22.78 -6.67
C LEU A 3 4.53 24.28 -6.99
N GLU A 4 3.96 24.61 -8.15
CA GLU A 4 3.72 25.99 -8.57
C GLU A 4 2.58 26.60 -7.74
N ASP A 5 1.53 25.80 -7.47
CA ASP A 5 0.42 26.20 -6.61
C ASP A 5 0.88 26.44 -5.17
N LEU A 6 1.73 25.56 -4.62
CA LEU A 6 2.32 25.75 -3.29
C LEU A 6 3.14 27.05 -3.21
N LYS A 7 3.85 27.40 -4.29
CA LYS A 7 4.59 28.66 -4.38
C LYS A 7 3.66 29.88 -4.41
N MET A 8 2.53 29.81 -5.13
CA MET A 8 1.52 30.88 -5.15
C MET A 8 0.85 31.09 -3.79
N LEU A 9 0.68 30.01 -3.02
CA LEU A 9 0.11 30.02 -1.67
C LEU A 9 1.14 30.34 -0.58
N GLU A 10 2.39 30.64 -0.94
CA GLU A 10 3.51 30.90 -0.02
C GLU A 10 3.77 29.77 1.00
N VAL A 11 3.39 28.54 0.67
CA VAL A 11 3.60 27.36 1.51
C VAL A 11 5.05 26.92 1.41
N LYS A 12 5.75 26.91 2.55
CA LYS A 12 7.14 26.43 2.66
C LYS A 12 7.17 25.05 3.29
N TRP A 13 7.91 24.13 2.69
CA TRP A 13 8.21 22.82 3.26
C TRP A 13 9.68 22.75 3.68
N GLU A 14 9.95 21.97 4.71
CA GLU A 14 11.33 21.70 5.16
C GLU A 14 11.96 20.53 4.38
N LYS A 15 11.14 19.51 4.08
CA LYS A 15 11.58 18.31 3.37
C LYS A 15 10.67 18.01 2.19
N PHE A 16 11.29 17.76 1.06
CA PHE A 16 10.63 17.27 -0.14
C PHE A 16 11.02 15.81 -0.36
N SER A 17 10.06 14.95 -0.70
CA SER A 17 10.29 13.53 -0.94
C SER A 17 9.30 13.00 -1.96
N HIS A 18 9.74 12.09 -2.82
CA HIS A 18 8.83 11.29 -3.64
C HIS A 18 8.72 9.88 -3.06
N THR A 19 7.48 9.38 -2.95
CA THR A 19 7.25 8.00 -2.47
C THR A 19 7.96 6.96 -3.35
N SER A 20 8.12 7.24 -4.65
CA SER A 20 8.85 6.38 -5.58
C SER A 20 10.32 6.18 -5.22
N ASP A 21 10.95 7.17 -4.56
CA ASP A 21 12.34 7.07 -4.09
C ASP A 21 12.50 6.03 -2.96
N HIS A 22 11.38 5.52 -2.44
CA HIS A 22 11.33 4.57 -1.33
C HIS A 22 10.70 3.22 -1.71
N PHE A 23 10.52 2.91 -3.00
CA PHE A 23 9.93 1.64 -3.42
C PHE A 23 10.73 0.42 -2.97
N ASP A 24 12.07 0.49 -2.99
CA ASP A 24 12.92 -0.60 -2.47
C ASP A 24 12.69 -0.82 -0.97
N LEU A 25 12.51 0.26 -0.21
CA LEU A 25 12.19 0.19 1.22
C LEU A 25 10.80 -0.45 1.43
N CYS A 26 9.79 -0.02 0.67
CA CYS A 26 8.46 -0.63 0.69
C CYS A 26 8.52 -2.13 0.40
N LEU A 27 9.26 -2.54 -0.62
CA LEU A 27 9.42 -3.95 -1.00
C LEU A 27 10.08 -4.75 0.14
N SER A 28 11.13 -4.21 0.77
CA SER A 28 11.80 -4.87 1.90
C SER A 28 10.85 -5.10 3.08
N PHE A 29 9.96 -4.15 3.36
CA PHE A 29 8.94 -4.31 4.39
C PHE A 29 7.86 -5.31 3.99
N CYS A 30 7.44 -5.33 2.73
CA CYS A 30 6.51 -6.34 2.21
C CYS A 30 7.08 -7.76 2.41
N GLU A 31 8.33 -8.00 2.03
CA GLU A 31 9.00 -9.29 2.25
C GLU A 31 9.06 -9.67 3.73
N LYS A 32 9.40 -8.69 4.59
CA LYS A 32 9.42 -8.91 6.05
C LYS A 32 8.05 -9.33 6.57
N LEU A 33 6.98 -8.65 6.15
CA LEU A 33 5.62 -8.96 6.57
C LEU A 33 5.17 -10.35 6.12
N ILE A 34 5.54 -10.76 4.90
CA ILE A 34 5.27 -12.12 4.41
C ILE A 34 6.03 -13.15 5.24
N LYS A 35 7.33 -12.93 5.50
CA LYS A 35 8.16 -13.82 6.35
C LYS A 35 7.65 -13.93 7.79
N GLU A 36 7.04 -12.87 8.32
CA GLU A 36 6.43 -12.86 9.66
C GLU A 36 5.00 -13.43 9.69
N GLY A 37 4.44 -13.89 8.55
CA GLY A 37 3.07 -14.40 8.47
C GLY A 37 1.99 -13.34 8.64
N LYS A 38 2.34 -12.05 8.45
CA LYS A 38 1.43 -10.90 8.59
C LYS A 38 0.85 -10.41 7.27
N ALA A 39 1.36 -10.90 6.15
CA ALA A 39 0.88 -10.59 4.81
C ALA A 39 0.93 -11.85 3.94
N PHE A 40 0.04 -11.90 2.93
CA PHE A 40 -0.04 -12.98 1.96
C PHE A 40 -0.43 -12.39 0.59
N ALA A 41 -0.11 -13.11 -0.48
CA ALA A 41 -0.56 -12.76 -1.83
C ALA A 41 -1.94 -13.37 -2.08
N ASP A 42 -2.86 -12.57 -2.62
CA ASP A 42 -4.24 -12.98 -2.90
C ASP A 42 -4.55 -12.79 -4.38
N ASP A 43 -4.80 -13.90 -5.07
CA ASP A 43 -5.16 -13.97 -6.49
C ASP A 43 -6.69 -14.09 -6.69
N THR A 44 -7.48 -13.91 -5.63
CA THR A 44 -8.95 -13.96 -5.70
C THR A 44 -9.51 -12.83 -6.55
N GLU A 45 -10.45 -13.15 -7.44
CA GLU A 45 -11.12 -12.17 -8.30
C GLU A 45 -11.69 -10.98 -7.50
N PRO A 46 -11.56 -9.73 -7.98
CA PRO A 46 -11.91 -8.54 -7.20
C PRO A 46 -13.34 -8.52 -6.66
N GLU A 47 -14.30 -9.02 -7.45
CA GLU A 47 -15.72 -9.08 -7.07
C GLU A 47 -15.94 -10.12 -5.95
N LEU A 48 -15.29 -11.28 -6.04
CA LEU A 48 -15.35 -12.30 -4.99
C LEU A 48 -14.68 -11.80 -3.70
N MET A 49 -13.51 -11.17 -3.81
CA MET A 49 -12.80 -10.60 -2.66
C MET A 49 -13.65 -9.52 -1.96
N LYS A 50 -14.40 -8.72 -2.71
CA LYS A 50 -15.34 -7.74 -2.14
C LYS A 50 -16.46 -8.44 -1.36
N GLN A 51 -17.07 -9.47 -1.92
CA GLN A 51 -18.13 -10.24 -1.26
C GLN A 51 -17.64 -10.97 0.00
N GLU A 52 -16.45 -11.55 -0.03
CA GLU A 52 -15.83 -12.21 1.12
C GLU A 52 -15.58 -11.21 2.26
N ARG A 53 -15.07 -10.00 1.94
CA ARG A 53 -14.88 -8.92 2.92
C ARG A 53 -16.21 -8.46 3.55
N GLU A 54 -17.25 -8.27 2.75
CA GLU A 54 -18.59 -7.89 3.24
C GLU A 54 -19.19 -8.96 4.17
N LYS A 55 -18.95 -10.24 3.86
CA LYS A 55 -19.39 -11.38 4.68
C LYS A 55 -18.44 -11.71 5.84
N LYS A 56 -17.33 -10.97 5.99
CA LYS A 56 -16.25 -11.23 6.96
C LYS A 56 -15.70 -12.66 6.88
N MET A 57 -15.67 -13.21 5.67
CA MET A 57 -15.09 -14.52 5.38
C MET A 57 -13.60 -14.35 5.07
N GLU A 58 -12.78 -15.30 5.52
CA GLU A 58 -11.35 -15.30 5.19
C GLU A 58 -11.11 -15.75 3.76
N SER A 59 -10.13 -15.12 3.10
CA SER A 59 -9.64 -15.58 1.81
C SER A 59 -9.00 -16.97 1.93
N LYS A 60 -9.19 -17.79 0.90
CA LYS A 60 -8.57 -19.12 0.81
C LYS A 60 -7.04 -19.08 0.85
N ARG A 61 -6.43 -17.94 0.48
CA ARG A 61 -4.98 -17.74 0.45
C ARG A 61 -4.38 -17.27 1.78
N ARG A 62 -5.20 -16.96 2.78
CA ARG A 62 -4.75 -16.37 4.04
C ARG A 62 -3.86 -17.29 4.88
N ASN A 63 -4.13 -18.60 4.84
CA ASN A 63 -3.49 -19.60 5.70
C ASN A 63 -2.81 -20.72 4.89
N THR A 64 -2.44 -20.46 3.63
CA THR A 64 -1.70 -21.39 2.77
C THR A 64 -0.21 -21.09 2.81
#